data_AF-A0AAV8YSR2-F1
#
_entry.id   AF-A0AAV8YSR2-F1
#
_cell.length_a   1.000
_cell.length_b   1.000
_cell.length_c   1.000
_cell.angle_alpha   90.00
_cell.angle_beta   90.00
_cell.angle_gamma   90.00
#
_symmetry.space_group_name_H-M   'P 1'
#
loop_
_entity.id
_entity.type
_entity.pdbx_description
1 polymer ?
#
loop_
_entity_poly.entity_id
_entity_poly.type
_entity_poly.pdbx_seq_one_letter_code
_entity_poly.pdbx_strand_id
1 'polypeptide(L)'
;MNFEIDTSSNSGLVYKSDYDLMVDIPVFNASKLSYNDFFQNYMLRNAPCIIKNITDLWETSLFWLKHNKPNFDYLLEKYGQSKVTIYNCSERYYNSQKTREAGFDEYLNYWKNFNELSDVSTLDYLKDWHLKLINKDDNFYEVPIYFASDWLNEYYTQCLNDDYRFVYMGPKNTCWSANVCGRKKWLFFPPVVQNPGEVIFVPSGWHHQVWNLDDTISINHNWVNGCNIKTMLNTMRDSLELVRKEIEDCKSMDEFEQHCQVMLNASFGMDYYKFYEFIKFIGISRIEMIIGNKSRI
;
A
#
# COMPACT_ATOMS: atom_id res chain seq x y z
N MET A 1 -29.49 24.84 -6.88
CA MET A 1 -30.70 24.14 -7.38
C MET A 1 -30.75 22.82 -6.61
N ASN A 2 -31.62 22.74 -5.60
CA ASN A 2 -31.73 21.57 -4.73
C ASN A 2 -32.49 20.48 -5.48
N PHE A 3 -31.95 19.26 -5.50
CA PHE A 3 -32.68 18.08 -5.96
C PHE A 3 -33.03 17.23 -4.74
N GLU A 4 -34.28 17.35 -4.31
CA GLU A 4 -34.96 16.34 -3.48
C GLU A 4 -35.39 15.19 -4.40
N ILE A 5 -35.09 13.95 -4.00
CA ILE A 5 -35.55 12.75 -4.71
C ILE A 5 -36.79 12.22 -3.97
N ASP A 6 -37.92 12.33 -4.65
CA ASP A 6 -39.22 11.78 -4.26
C ASP A 6 -39.20 10.24 -4.36
N THR A 7 -39.69 9.56 -3.32
CA THR A 7 -39.69 8.10 -3.20
C THR A 7 -41.11 7.57 -3.27
N SER A 8 -41.66 7.42 -4.47
CA SER A 8 -42.81 6.53 -4.66
C SER A 8 -42.99 6.10 -6.13
N SER A 9 -42.62 4.86 -6.44
CA SER A 9 -43.46 3.93 -7.22
C SER A 9 -42.73 2.61 -7.45
N ASN A 10 -43.30 1.56 -6.86
CA ASN A 10 -42.86 0.19 -6.92
C ASN A 10 -43.37 -0.41 -8.25
N SER A 11 -42.48 -0.71 -9.20
CA SER A 11 -42.79 -1.61 -10.32
C SER A 11 -41.64 -2.61 -10.47
N GLY A 12 -41.99 -3.89 -10.32
CA GLY A 12 -41.07 -5.02 -10.20
C GLY A 12 -40.33 -5.33 -11.48
N LEU A 13 -39.22 -4.63 -11.71
CA LEU A 13 -38.11 -5.11 -12.51
C LEU A 13 -37.05 -5.62 -11.54
N VAL A 14 -37.01 -6.95 -11.36
CA VAL A 14 -35.82 -7.60 -10.80
C VAL A 14 -34.72 -7.40 -11.83
N TYR A 15 -33.95 -6.32 -11.68
CA TYR A 15 -32.63 -6.23 -12.26
C TYR A 15 -31.82 -7.36 -11.59
N LYS A 16 -31.77 -8.52 -12.25
CA LYS A 16 -30.62 -9.41 -12.09
C LYS A 16 -29.45 -8.61 -12.61
N SER A 17 -28.77 -7.93 -11.70
CA SER A 17 -27.55 -7.25 -12.02
C SER A 17 -26.53 -8.30 -12.42
N ASP A 18 -25.76 -8.00 -13.45
CA ASP A 18 -24.64 -8.84 -13.90
C ASP A 18 -23.52 -9.00 -12.82
N TYR A 19 -23.76 -8.57 -11.57
CA TYR A 19 -22.91 -8.79 -10.40
C TYR A 19 -22.94 -10.24 -9.86
N ASP A 20 -23.88 -11.08 -10.32
CA ASP A 20 -23.98 -12.50 -9.95
C ASP A 20 -22.98 -13.42 -10.69
N LEU A 21 -22.23 -12.90 -11.67
CA LEU A 21 -21.15 -13.63 -12.34
C LEU A 21 -19.80 -13.32 -11.64
N MET A 22 -19.69 -13.80 -10.41
CA MET A 22 -18.53 -13.64 -9.53
C MET A 22 -17.29 -14.34 -10.11
N VAL A 23 -16.22 -13.59 -10.36
CA VAL A 23 -14.87 -14.14 -10.48
C VAL A 23 -14.19 -13.97 -9.12
N ASP A 24 -14.15 -15.03 -8.32
CA ASP A 24 -13.43 -15.05 -7.05
C ASP A 24 -11.93 -14.76 -7.25
N ILE A 25 -11.34 -13.93 -6.39
CA ILE A 25 -9.87 -13.77 -6.36
C ILE A 25 -9.25 -15.10 -5.93
N PRO A 26 -8.39 -15.74 -6.73
CA PRO A 26 -7.84 -17.04 -6.41
C PRO A 26 -6.96 -17.02 -5.15
N VAL A 27 -7.05 -18.09 -4.35
CA VAL A 27 -6.36 -18.22 -3.06
C VAL A 27 -5.46 -19.45 -3.03
N PHE A 28 -4.18 -19.27 -2.70
CA PHE A 28 -3.17 -20.33 -2.69
C PHE A 28 -2.48 -20.46 -1.34
N ASN A 29 -2.02 -21.66 -1.01
CA ASN A 29 -1.01 -21.81 0.06
C ASN A 29 0.36 -21.54 -0.54
N ALA A 30 1.23 -20.82 0.18
CA ALA A 30 2.60 -20.53 -0.28
C ALA A 30 3.37 -21.81 -0.66
N SER A 31 3.19 -22.89 0.11
CA SER A 31 3.82 -24.19 -0.17
C SER A 31 3.38 -24.86 -1.48
N LYS A 32 2.29 -24.39 -2.10
CA LYS A 32 1.73 -24.94 -3.35
C LYS A 32 1.87 -23.98 -4.54
N LEU A 33 2.46 -22.79 -4.35
CA LEU A 33 2.61 -21.80 -5.39
C LEU A 33 4.10 -21.54 -5.62
N SER A 34 4.63 -21.99 -6.76
CA SER A 34 6.01 -21.66 -7.12
C SER A 34 6.13 -20.20 -7.57
N TYR A 35 7.35 -19.65 -7.52
CA TYR A 35 7.61 -18.32 -8.09
C TYR A 35 7.21 -18.24 -9.57
N ASN A 36 7.54 -19.26 -10.36
CA ASN A 36 7.25 -19.28 -11.79
C ASN A 36 5.74 -19.32 -12.08
N ASP A 37 4.98 -20.10 -11.30
CA ASP A 37 3.52 -20.13 -11.43
C ASP A 37 2.89 -18.80 -11.04
N PHE A 38 3.39 -18.19 -9.96
CA PHE A 38 2.97 -16.84 -9.55
C PHE A 38 3.25 -15.82 -10.66
N PHE A 39 4.47 -15.83 -11.19
CA PHE A 39 4.93 -14.93 -12.23
C PHE A 39 4.08 -15.05 -13.51
N GLN A 40 3.93 -16.26 -14.04
CA GLN A 40 3.27 -16.50 -15.34
C GLN A 40 1.74 -16.31 -15.30
N ASN A 41 1.11 -16.66 -14.17
CA ASN A 41 -0.36 -16.68 -14.09
C ASN A 41 -0.95 -15.43 -13.43
N TYR A 42 -0.18 -14.70 -12.62
CA TYR A 42 -0.68 -13.55 -11.86
C TYR A 42 0.10 -12.28 -12.17
N MET A 43 1.41 -12.27 -11.90
CA MET A 43 2.22 -11.06 -12.06
C MET A 43 2.22 -10.55 -13.51
N LEU A 44 2.57 -11.42 -14.47
CA LEU A 44 2.65 -11.08 -15.89
C LEU A 44 1.27 -10.80 -16.50
N ARG A 45 0.22 -11.46 -16.00
CA ARG A 45 -1.17 -11.29 -16.46
C ARG A 45 -1.90 -10.13 -15.79
N ASN A 46 -1.24 -9.43 -14.86
CA ASN A 46 -1.83 -8.35 -14.07
C ASN A 46 -3.14 -8.78 -13.36
N ALA A 47 -3.14 -9.99 -12.78
CA ALA A 47 -4.30 -10.61 -12.15
C ALA A 47 -4.08 -10.77 -10.63
N PRO A 48 -5.05 -10.39 -9.78
CA PRO A 48 -4.90 -10.44 -8.33
C PRO A 48 -4.96 -11.89 -7.82
N CYS A 49 -4.33 -12.13 -6.68
CA CYS A 49 -4.45 -13.39 -5.93
C CYS A 49 -4.15 -13.20 -4.45
N ILE A 50 -4.57 -14.15 -3.63
CA ILE A 50 -4.22 -14.25 -2.21
C ILE A 50 -3.27 -15.42 -2.01
N ILE A 51 -2.24 -15.22 -1.20
CA ILE A 51 -1.27 -16.24 -0.83
C ILE A 51 -1.26 -16.37 0.70
N LYS A 52 -1.54 -17.58 1.19
CA LYS A 52 -1.65 -17.95 2.60
C LYS A 52 -0.33 -18.51 3.14
N ASN A 53 -0.18 -18.45 4.47
CA ASN A 53 0.91 -19.08 5.22
C ASN A 53 2.29 -18.54 4.78
N ILE A 54 2.35 -17.24 4.47
CA ILE A 54 3.60 -16.56 4.14
C ILE A 54 4.28 -16.05 5.42
N THR A 55 3.49 -15.56 6.38
CA THR A 55 4.00 -14.78 7.50
C THR A 55 4.26 -15.63 8.74
N ASP A 56 4.04 -16.95 8.69
CA ASP A 56 4.05 -17.84 9.86
C ASP A 56 5.35 -17.77 10.69
N LEU A 57 6.48 -17.48 10.02
CA LEU A 57 7.81 -17.39 10.65
C LEU A 57 8.27 -15.96 10.94
N TRP A 58 7.47 -14.94 10.59
CA TRP A 58 7.85 -13.55 10.82
C TRP A 58 7.72 -13.19 12.30
N GLU A 59 8.65 -12.37 12.82
CA GLU A 59 8.54 -11.87 14.21
C GLU A 59 7.22 -11.13 14.44
N THR A 60 6.69 -10.50 13.41
CA THR A 60 5.37 -9.86 13.44
C THR A 60 4.25 -10.85 13.80
N SER A 61 4.21 -12.03 13.18
CA SER A 61 3.23 -13.06 13.53
C SER A 61 3.49 -13.67 14.91
N LEU A 62 4.77 -13.78 15.31
CA LEU A 62 5.18 -14.46 16.53
C LEU A 62 5.09 -13.61 17.80
N PHE A 63 5.45 -12.31 17.71
CA PHE A 63 5.66 -11.45 18.87
C PHE A 63 4.76 -10.22 18.90
N TRP A 64 4.37 -9.68 17.74
CA TRP A 64 3.47 -8.52 17.70
C TRP A 64 2.03 -8.89 18.06
N LEU A 65 1.75 -10.18 18.27
CA LEU A 65 0.42 -10.70 18.58
C LEU A 65 0.40 -11.43 19.92
N LYS A 66 -0.68 -11.20 20.67
CA LYS A 66 -1.01 -11.90 21.92
C LYS A 66 -2.50 -12.25 21.89
N HIS A 67 -2.82 -13.55 21.88
CA HIS A 67 -4.18 -14.06 21.74
C HIS A 67 -4.93 -13.50 20.50
N ASN A 68 -4.27 -13.49 19.33
CA ASN A 68 -4.80 -12.95 18.06
C ASN A 68 -5.17 -11.45 18.08
N LYS A 69 -4.65 -10.69 19.05
CA LYS A 69 -4.76 -9.22 19.12
C LYS A 69 -3.36 -8.58 19.15
N PRO A 70 -3.23 -7.28 18.83
CA PRO A 70 -1.99 -6.54 19.01
C PRO A 70 -1.37 -6.73 20.41
N ASN A 71 -0.11 -7.14 20.45
CA ASN A 71 0.69 -7.25 21.67
C ASN A 71 1.30 -5.89 21.99
N PHE A 72 0.49 -5.02 22.58
CA PHE A 72 0.90 -3.65 22.85
C PHE A 72 2.12 -3.55 23.79
N ASP A 73 2.33 -4.51 24.69
CA ASP A 73 3.46 -4.48 25.63
C ASP A 73 4.79 -4.65 24.88
N TYR A 74 4.86 -5.65 24.00
CA TYR A 74 6.02 -5.88 23.13
C TYR A 74 6.25 -4.70 22.17
N LEU A 75 5.19 -4.19 21.54
CA LEU A 75 5.28 -3.07 20.59
C LEU A 75 5.79 -1.79 21.28
N LEU A 76 5.33 -1.53 22.50
CA LEU A 76 5.79 -0.39 23.30
C LEU A 76 7.25 -0.54 23.71
N GLU A 77 7.66 -1.72 24.16
CA GLU A 77 9.04 -2.02 24.54
C GLU A 77 10.00 -1.86 23.36
N LYS A 78 9.66 -2.43 22.20
CA LYS A 78 10.54 -2.46 21.03
C LYS A 78 10.54 -1.16 20.23
N TYR A 79 9.38 -0.51 20.07
CA TYR A 79 9.22 0.62 19.14
C TYR A 79 8.66 1.90 19.76
N GLY A 80 8.36 1.94 21.07
CA GLY A 80 7.63 3.04 21.70
C GLY A 80 8.21 4.44 21.48
N GLN A 81 9.53 4.55 21.35
CA GLN A 81 10.23 5.82 21.11
C GLN A 81 10.19 6.30 19.65
N SER A 82 9.60 5.52 18.76
CA SER A 82 9.53 5.87 17.34
C SER A 82 8.56 7.03 17.12
N LYS A 83 8.91 7.94 16.20
CA LYS A 83 7.96 8.92 15.68
C LYS A 83 7.11 8.30 14.58
N VAL A 84 5.82 8.58 14.61
CA VAL A 84 4.83 8.02 13.67
C VAL A 84 3.88 9.11 13.19
N THR A 85 3.32 8.90 12.00
CA THR A 85 2.27 9.76 11.44
C THR A 85 0.91 9.10 11.67
N ILE A 86 0.01 9.86 12.29
CA ILE A 86 -1.34 9.42 12.64
C ILE A 86 -2.33 10.21 11.82
N TYR A 87 -3.29 9.50 11.23
CA TYR A 87 -4.35 10.02 10.38
C TYR A 87 -5.67 9.94 11.14
N ASN A 88 -6.37 11.06 11.26
CA ASN A 88 -7.72 11.09 11.83
C ASN A 88 -8.74 10.76 10.74
N CYS A 89 -9.23 9.52 10.72
CA CYS A 89 -10.22 9.04 9.76
C CYS A 89 -11.59 9.73 9.86
N SER A 90 -11.88 10.43 10.97
CA SER A 90 -13.12 11.19 11.15
C SER A 90 -13.05 12.61 10.60
N GLU A 91 -11.86 13.13 10.28
CA GLU A 91 -11.67 14.52 9.83
C GLU A 91 -11.00 14.56 8.45
N ARG A 92 -11.74 15.08 7.46
CA ARG A 92 -11.22 15.29 6.12
C ARG A 92 -10.44 16.61 6.05
N TYR A 93 -9.26 16.57 5.45
CA TYR A 93 -8.43 17.73 5.14
C TYR A 93 -8.08 17.73 3.65
N TYR A 94 -8.71 18.64 2.89
CA TYR A 94 -8.67 18.65 1.42
C TYR A 94 -9.07 17.29 0.81
N ASN A 95 -8.13 16.65 0.11
CA ASN A 95 -8.30 15.35 -0.56
C ASN A 95 -7.77 14.17 0.28
N SER A 96 -7.37 14.41 1.53
CA SER A 96 -6.86 13.40 2.46
C SER A 96 -7.52 13.51 3.83
N GLN A 97 -7.10 12.68 4.78
CA GLN A 97 -7.41 12.83 6.20
C GLN A 97 -6.44 13.81 6.85
N LYS A 98 -6.87 14.46 7.92
CA LYS A 98 -5.98 15.29 8.74
C LYS A 98 -4.92 14.41 9.40
N THR A 99 -3.66 14.86 9.36
CA THR A 99 -2.53 14.13 9.93
C THR A 99 -1.89 14.88 11.09
N ARG A 100 -1.23 14.12 11.97
CA ARG A 100 -0.38 14.64 13.04
C ARG A 100 0.82 13.71 13.25
N GLU A 101 1.95 14.26 13.63
CA GLU A 101 3.08 13.47 14.14
C GLU A 101 2.94 13.27 15.65
N ALA A 102 3.30 12.08 16.13
CA ALA A 102 3.29 11.75 17.55
C ALA A 102 4.31 10.64 17.88
N GLY A 103 4.51 10.39 19.17
CA GLY A 103 5.20 9.20 19.65
C GLY A 103 4.36 7.94 19.42
N PHE A 104 5.01 6.83 19.09
CA PHE A 104 4.32 5.56 18.93
C PHE A 104 3.71 5.06 20.24
N ASP A 105 4.35 5.33 21.37
CA ASP A 105 3.82 5.11 22.72
C ASP A 105 2.48 5.82 22.96
N GLU A 106 2.36 7.09 22.55
CA GLU A 106 1.12 7.87 22.60
C GLU A 106 0.02 7.19 21.76
N TYR A 107 0.36 6.77 20.54
CA TYR A 107 -0.59 6.06 19.67
C TYR A 107 -1.06 4.73 20.26
N LEU A 108 -0.16 3.94 20.84
CA LEU A 108 -0.53 2.67 21.47
C LEU A 108 -1.42 2.89 22.69
N ASN A 109 -1.19 3.94 23.47
CA ASN A 109 -2.06 4.29 24.59
C ASN A 109 -3.46 4.69 24.12
N TYR A 110 -3.57 5.48 23.04
CA TYR A 110 -4.86 5.74 22.39
C TYR A 110 -5.55 4.44 21.98
N TRP A 111 -4.86 3.56 21.26
CA TRP A 111 -5.46 2.35 20.70
C TRP A 111 -5.88 1.36 21.80
N LYS A 112 -5.11 1.23 22.88
CA LYS A 112 -5.52 0.46 24.08
C LYS A 112 -6.86 0.95 24.63
N ASN A 113 -6.99 2.26 24.84
CA ASN A 113 -8.17 2.88 25.45
C ASN A 113 -9.37 2.93 24.49
N PHE A 114 -9.14 2.99 23.17
CA PHE A 114 -10.19 2.98 22.15
C PHE A 114 -11.12 1.76 22.28
N ASN A 115 -10.55 0.61 22.63
CA ASN A 115 -11.30 -0.63 22.82
C ASN A 115 -12.17 -0.63 24.09
N GLU A 116 -11.96 0.31 25.02
CA GLU A 116 -12.65 0.39 26.31
C GLU A 116 -13.74 1.48 26.34
N LEU A 117 -13.71 2.43 25.39
CA LEU A 117 -14.60 3.59 25.37
C LEU A 117 -15.80 3.39 24.42
N SER A 118 -17.00 3.76 24.87
CA SER A 118 -18.25 3.70 24.11
C SER A 118 -18.50 4.93 23.23
N ASP A 119 -17.76 6.03 23.45
CA ASP A 119 -17.91 7.29 22.71
C ASP A 119 -16.56 7.70 22.14
N VAL A 120 -16.44 7.60 20.81
CA VAL A 120 -15.17 7.77 20.10
C VAL A 120 -15.12 9.18 19.54
N SER A 121 -14.32 10.05 20.16
CA SER A 121 -14.14 11.44 19.66
C SER A 121 -13.27 11.50 18.40
N THR A 122 -12.33 10.57 18.21
CA THR A 122 -11.47 10.48 17.02
C THR A 122 -11.20 9.04 16.61
N LEU A 123 -11.15 8.79 15.30
CA LEU A 123 -10.78 7.51 14.72
C LEU A 123 -9.37 7.62 14.13
N ASP A 124 -8.36 7.48 14.99
CA ASP A 124 -6.95 7.63 14.63
C ASP A 124 -6.42 6.33 14.02
N TYR A 125 -5.59 6.48 12.99
CA TYR A 125 -4.97 5.37 12.27
C TYR A 125 -3.51 5.69 11.94
N LEU A 126 -2.60 4.78 12.29
CA LEU A 126 -1.18 4.94 12.00
C LEU A 126 -0.87 4.46 10.59
N LYS A 127 -0.26 5.36 9.82
CA LYS A 127 -0.06 5.21 8.38
C LYS A 127 1.32 5.66 7.92
N ASP A 128 1.79 5.01 6.84
CA ASP A 128 3.03 5.34 6.12
C ASP A 128 4.26 5.26 7.04
N TRP A 129 4.25 4.32 7.98
CA TRP A 129 5.39 4.17 8.88
C TRP A 129 6.50 3.37 8.21
N HIS A 130 7.57 4.08 7.83
CA HIS A 130 8.80 3.53 7.23
C HIS A 130 9.67 2.78 8.25
N LEU A 131 9.08 1.82 8.98
CA LEU A 131 9.74 1.14 10.10
C LEU A 131 11.01 0.40 9.66
N LYS A 132 11.02 -0.21 8.46
CA LYS A 132 12.18 -0.94 7.92
C LYS A 132 13.30 0.00 7.47
N LEU A 133 12.98 1.22 7.03
CA LEU A 133 13.98 2.25 6.73
C LEU A 133 14.66 2.75 8.00
N ILE A 134 13.89 2.98 9.06
CA ILE A 134 14.37 3.47 10.36
C ILE A 134 15.18 2.38 11.09
N ASN A 135 14.70 1.13 11.07
CA ASN A 135 15.33 -0.01 11.73
C ASN A 135 15.80 -1.04 10.69
N LYS A 136 16.90 -0.72 9.99
CA LYS A 136 17.41 -1.53 8.86
C LYS A 136 17.75 -2.97 9.26
N ASP A 137 18.29 -3.15 10.47
CA ASP A 137 18.71 -4.45 11.01
C ASP A 137 17.57 -5.27 11.63
N ASP A 138 16.37 -4.70 11.75
CA ASP A 138 15.23 -5.38 12.34
C ASP A 138 14.63 -6.41 11.38
N ASN A 139 14.48 -7.65 11.83
CA ASN A 139 14.03 -8.78 11.01
C ASN A 139 12.55 -9.09 11.24
N PHE A 140 11.75 -8.06 11.50
CA PHE A 140 10.34 -8.23 11.85
C PHE A 140 9.48 -8.88 10.74
N TYR A 141 9.95 -8.81 9.49
CA TYR A 141 9.42 -9.55 8.35
C TYR A 141 10.49 -9.75 7.28
N GLU A 142 10.19 -10.62 6.32
CA GLU A 142 10.99 -10.84 5.11
C GLU A 142 10.15 -10.61 3.86
N VAL A 143 10.76 -10.14 2.77
CA VAL A 143 10.06 -9.98 1.49
C VAL A 143 9.77 -11.37 0.91
N PRO A 144 8.50 -11.74 0.66
CA PRO A 144 8.19 -13.04 0.06
C PRO A 144 8.86 -13.18 -1.32
N ILE A 145 9.29 -14.40 -1.65
CA ILE A 145 9.99 -14.70 -2.92
C ILE A 145 9.24 -14.20 -4.17
N TYR A 146 7.90 -14.21 -4.12
CA TYR A 146 7.01 -13.70 -5.16
C TYR A 146 7.28 -12.24 -5.54
N PHE A 147 7.74 -11.44 -4.58
CA PHE A 147 7.97 -10.00 -4.71
C PHE A 147 9.46 -9.64 -4.65
N ALA A 148 10.36 -10.62 -4.77
CA ALA A 148 11.81 -10.40 -4.68
C ALA A 148 12.36 -9.49 -5.81
N SER A 149 11.66 -9.41 -6.95
CA SER A 149 12.00 -8.43 -7.99
C SER A 149 11.29 -7.11 -7.71
N ASP A 150 11.93 -6.28 -6.88
CA ASP A 150 11.43 -4.99 -6.43
C ASP A 150 12.43 -3.88 -6.78
N TRP A 151 12.35 -3.40 -8.01
CA TRP A 151 13.27 -2.38 -8.53
C TRP A 151 13.10 -1.07 -7.78
N LEU A 152 11.87 -0.75 -7.38
CA LEU A 152 11.55 0.50 -6.70
C LEU A 152 12.29 0.60 -5.37
N ASN A 153 12.13 -0.42 -4.51
CA ASN A 153 12.83 -0.41 -3.22
C ASN A 153 14.34 -0.61 -3.37
N GLU A 154 14.83 -1.35 -4.37
CA GLU A 154 16.26 -1.44 -4.69
C GLU A 154 16.87 -0.05 -4.95
N TYR A 155 16.24 0.75 -5.82
CA TYR A 155 16.70 2.10 -6.14
C TYR A 155 16.57 3.07 -4.95
N TYR A 156 15.39 3.14 -4.32
CA TYR A 156 15.13 4.13 -3.26
C TYR A 156 15.99 3.90 -2.03
N THR A 157 16.18 2.64 -1.62
CA THR A 157 17.00 2.33 -0.44
C THR A 157 18.49 2.61 -0.67
N GLN A 158 19.00 2.36 -1.88
CA GLN A 158 20.42 2.56 -2.20
C GLN A 158 20.76 4.00 -2.60
N CYS A 159 19.83 4.72 -3.25
CA CYS A 159 20.12 6.04 -3.81
C CYS A 159 19.48 7.20 -3.05
N LEU A 160 18.34 6.99 -2.39
CA LEU A 160 17.52 8.08 -1.85
C LEU A 160 17.30 8.02 -0.33
N ASN A 161 17.83 6.98 0.34
CA ASN A 161 17.59 6.70 1.77
C ASN A 161 16.10 6.78 2.12
N ASP A 162 15.28 6.14 1.28
CA ASP A 162 13.83 6.08 1.40
C ASP A 162 13.35 4.67 0.99
N ASP A 163 12.10 4.34 1.28
CA ASP A 163 11.49 3.08 0.86
C ASP A 163 9.97 3.20 0.63
N TYR A 164 9.42 2.29 -0.16
CA TYR A 164 7.98 2.10 -0.32
C TYR A 164 7.52 0.87 0.45
N ARG A 165 7.99 0.74 1.69
CA ARG A 165 7.67 -0.36 2.60
C ARG A 165 7.15 0.23 3.89
N PHE A 166 5.92 -0.11 4.21
CA PHE A 166 5.21 0.60 5.25
C PHE A 166 4.52 -0.33 6.22
N VAL A 167 4.48 0.08 7.48
CA VAL A 167 3.70 -0.58 8.52
C VAL A 167 2.47 0.27 8.81
N TYR A 168 1.29 -0.35 8.78
CA TYR A 168 0.05 0.30 9.16
C TYR A 168 -0.60 -0.40 10.33
N MET A 169 -1.26 0.38 11.17
CA MET A 169 -1.82 -0.10 12.42
C MET A 169 -3.07 0.68 12.75
N GLY A 170 -4.13 0.00 13.19
CA GLY A 170 -5.19 0.70 13.88
C GLY A 170 -6.42 -0.15 14.21
N PRO A 171 -7.33 0.46 14.97
CA PRO A 171 -8.50 -0.23 15.47
C PRO A 171 -9.46 -0.64 14.37
N LYS A 172 -10.38 -1.53 14.71
CA LYS A 172 -11.55 -1.83 13.88
C LYS A 172 -12.20 -0.54 13.34
N ASN A 173 -12.71 -0.61 12.10
CA ASN A 173 -13.35 0.45 11.31
C ASN A 173 -12.42 1.51 10.72
N THR A 174 -11.10 1.41 10.93
CA THR A 174 -10.11 2.20 10.17
C THR A 174 -9.85 1.58 8.79
N CYS A 175 -9.20 2.28 7.86
CA CYS A 175 -9.00 1.78 6.48
C CYS A 175 -7.55 1.35 6.19
N TRP A 176 -7.32 0.67 5.06
CA TRP A 176 -6.05 0.48 4.30
C TRP A 176 -4.94 -0.48 4.84
N SER A 177 -3.98 -0.87 3.97
CA SER A 177 -3.79 -2.21 3.30
C SER A 177 -2.84 -3.25 4.00
N ALA A 178 -2.72 -4.51 3.49
CA ALA A 178 -1.80 -5.67 3.76
C ALA A 178 -1.63 -6.34 5.16
N ASN A 179 -2.55 -7.24 5.52
CA ASN A 179 -2.79 -7.80 6.86
C ASN A 179 -1.71 -8.72 7.51
N VAL A 180 -1.27 -8.38 8.72
CA VAL A 180 -0.51 -9.22 9.67
C VAL A 180 -1.47 -9.80 10.74
N CYS A 181 -2.40 -9.00 11.26
CA CYS A 181 -3.46 -9.44 12.19
C CYS A 181 -4.77 -8.68 11.97
N GLY A 182 -5.89 -9.21 12.47
CA GLY A 182 -7.22 -8.68 12.17
C GLY A 182 -7.76 -9.18 10.84
N ARG A 183 -8.86 -8.61 10.36
CA ARG A 183 -9.42 -8.92 9.02
C ARG A 183 -9.60 -7.63 8.25
N LYS A 184 -9.25 -7.63 6.95
CA LYS A 184 -9.48 -6.48 6.05
C LYS A 184 -10.50 -6.82 4.98
N LYS A 185 -11.53 -5.99 4.79
CA LYS A 185 -12.42 -6.05 3.63
C LYS A 185 -11.88 -5.15 2.52
N TRP A 186 -11.42 -5.76 1.45
CA TRP A 186 -11.02 -5.11 0.22
C TRP A 186 -12.23 -4.98 -0.71
N LEU A 187 -12.63 -3.77 -1.06
CA LEU A 187 -13.56 -3.51 -2.15
C LEU A 187 -12.77 -3.53 -3.46
N PHE A 188 -12.57 -4.74 -3.98
CA PHE A 188 -12.51 -4.97 -5.43
C PHE A 188 -13.95 -5.14 -5.92
N PHE A 189 -14.15 -5.21 -7.24
CA PHE A 189 -15.41 -5.68 -7.80
C PHE A 189 -15.16 -7.10 -8.33
N PRO A 190 -15.42 -8.18 -7.55
CA PRO A 190 -16.13 -8.26 -6.24
C PRO A 190 -15.23 -8.12 -4.98
N PRO A 191 -15.81 -7.83 -3.80
CA PRO A 191 -15.03 -7.59 -2.58
C PRO A 191 -14.44 -8.87 -1.96
N VAL A 192 -13.31 -8.74 -1.25
CA VAL A 192 -12.54 -9.85 -0.66
C VAL A 192 -12.22 -9.59 0.81
N VAL A 193 -12.22 -10.63 1.63
CA VAL A 193 -11.76 -10.57 3.03
C VAL A 193 -10.37 -11.19 3.15
N GLN A 194 -9.40 -10.38 3.59
CA GLN A 194 -8.04 -10.82 3.92
C GLN A 194 -7.97 -11.20 5.40
N ASN A 195 -7.58 -12.44 5.68
CA ASN A 195 -7.42 -13.02 7.02
C ASN A 195 -5.97 -12.84 7.53
N PRO A 196 -5.70 -13.05 8.83
CA PRO A 196 -4.34 -13.04 9.36
C PRO A 196 -3.43 -14.03 8.62
N GLY A 197 -2.20 -13.62 8.35
CA GLY A 197 -1.20 -14.44 7.63
C GLY A 197 -1.39 -14.59 6.12
N GLU A 198 -2.38 -13.91 5.55
CA GLU A 198 -2.61 -13.84 4.11
C GLU A 198 -1.95 -12.59 3.52
N VAL A 199 -1.32 -12.73 2.35
CA VAL A 199 -0.86 -11.61 1.53
C VAL A 199 -1.74 -11.52 0.29
N ILE A 200 -2.19 -10.31 -0.05
CA ILE A 200 -2.92 -10.05 -1.28
C ILE A 200 -2.02 -9.35 -2.29
N PHE A 201 -1.91 -9.93 -3.48
CA PHE A 201 -1.29 -9.29 -4.64
C PHE A 201 -2.33 -8.39 -5.31
N VAL A 202 -2.04 -7.08 -5.35
CA VAL A 202 -2.84 -6.08 -6.05
C VAL A 202 -2.08 -5.60 -7.28
N PRO A 203 -2.50 -5.97 -8.50
CA PRO A 203 -1.80 -5.57 -9.71
C PRO A 203 -1.99 -4.09 -10.05
N SER A 204 -1.15 -3.57 -10.94
CA SER A 204 -1.22 -2.16 -11.36
C SER A 204 -2.56 -1.83 -12.02
N GLY A 205 -3.14 -0.69 -11.68
CA GLY A 205 -4.41 -0.22 -12.23
C GLY A 205 -5.67 -0.78 -11.55
N TRP A 206 -5.54 -1.66 -10.55
CA TRP A 206 -6.68 -2.17 -9.81
C TRP A 206 -7.15 -1.18 -8.73
N HIS A 207 -8.31 -0.56 -8.96
CA HIS A 207 -8.98 0.24 -7.94
C HIS A 207 -9.35 -0.63 -6.73
N HIS A 208 -9.06 -0.13 -5.54
CA HIS A 208 -9.34 -0.82 -4.30
C HIS A 208 -9.60 0.14 -3.16
N GLN A 209 -10.44 -0.29 -2.23
CA GLN A 209 -10.63 0.35 -0.94
C GLN A 209 -10.57 -0.73 0.13
N VAL A 210 -10.10 -0.41 1.33
CA VAL A 210 -9.84 -1.42 2.36
C VAL A 210 -10.40 -0.94 3.69
N TRP A 211 -11.09 -1.83 4.39
CA TRP A 211 -11.71 -1.56 5.69
C TRP A 211 -11.26 -2.60 6.72
N ASN A 212 -10.77 -2.17 7.87
CA ASN A 212 -10.38 -3.05 8.96
C ASN A 212 -11.65 -3.51 9.70
N LEU A 213 -11.96 -4.80 9.62
CA LEU A 213 -13.10 -5.43 10.26
C LEU A 213 -12.83 -5.75 11.74
N ASP A 214 -11.56 -5.80 12.13
CA ASP A 214 -11.04 -6.05 13.48
C ASP A 214 -9.79 -5.18 13.71
N ASP A 215 -9.24 -5.17 14.94
CA ASP A 215 -7.94 -4.54 15.23
C ASP A 215 -6.86 -5.13 14.35
N THR A 216 -6.14 -4.25 13.64
CA THR A 216 -5.33 -4.69 12.52
C THR A 216 -3.94 -4.05 12.51
N ILE A 217 -2.94 -4.89 12.29
CA ILE A 217 -1.57 -4.50 11.93
C ILE A 217 -1.28 -5.06 10.54
N SER A 218 -0.48 -4.36 9.75
CA SER A 218 -0.19 -4.70 8.36
C SER A 218 1.16 -4.22 7.86
N ILE A 219 1.72 -4.93 6.88
CA ILE A 219 2.99 -4.61 6.20
C ILE A 219 2.78 -4.56 4.69
N ASN A 220 3.19 -3.46 4.09
CA ASN A 220 2.74 -3.02 2.77
C ASN A 220 3.90 -2.63 1.89
N HIS A 221 3.87 -3.05 0.63
CA HIS A 221 4.88 -2.68 -0.35
C HIS A 221 4.20 -2.09 -1.58
N ASN A 222 4.69 -0.94 -2.06
CA ASN A 222 4.58 -0.64 -3.49
C ASN A 222 5.84 -1.17 -4.15
N TRP A 223 5.70 -1.75 -5.35
CA TRP A 223 6.82 -2.28 -6.10
C TRP A 223 6.69 -2.00 -7.58
N VAL A 224 7.85 -1.94 -8.24
CA VAL A 224 7.97 -1.85 -9.70
C VAL A 224 8.95 -2.91 -10.17
N ASN A 225 8.66 -3.55 -11.30
CA ASN A 225 9.56 -4.47 -11.96
C ASN A 225 9.32 -4.53 -13.48
N GLY A 226 9.99 -5.47 -14.16
CA GLY A 226 9.89 -5.63 -15.60
C GLY A 226 8.46 -5.90 -16.13
N CYS A 227 7.55 -6.41 -15.31
CA CYS A 227 6.17 -6.68 -15.72
C CYS A 227 5.32 -5.41 -15.78
N ASN A 228 5.56 -4.43 -14.90
CA ASN A 228 4.69 -3.26 -14.75
C ASN A 228 5.37 -1.93 -15.08
N ILE A 229 6.66 -1.93 -15.43
CA ILE A 229 7.39 -0.70 -15.76
C ILE A 229 6.78 0.08 -16.93
N LYS A 230 6.25 -0.62 -17.93
CA LYS A 230 5.55 0.01 -19.06
C LYS A 230 4.25 0.68 -18.60
N THR A 231 3.54 0.06 -17.66
CA THR A 231 2.34 0.64 -17.06
C THR A 231 2.68 1.92 -16.31
N MET A 232 3.72 1.90 -15.47
CA MET A 232 4.21 3.09 -14.77
C MET A 232 4.55 4.23 -15.74
N LEU A 233 5.29 3.95 -16.82
CA LEU A 233 5.64 4.96 -17.83
C LEU A 233 4.41 5.55 -18.53
N ASN A 234 3.43 4.70 -18.89
CA ASN A 234 2.19 5.17 -19.49
C ASN A 234 1.40 6.05 -18.50
N THR A 235 1.23 5.64 -17.25
CA THR A 235 0.54 6.45 -16.22
C THR A 235 1.27 7.78 -15.98
N MET A 236 2.61 7.79 -16.00
CA MET A 236 3.40 9.01 -15.86
C MET A 236 3.19 9.96 -17.06
N ARG A 237 3.06 9.41 -18.29
CA ARG A 237 2.72 10.19 -19.48
C ARG A 237 1.34 10.82 -19.36
N ASP A 238 0.33 10.02 -19.02
CA ASP A 238 -1.04 10.49 -18.86
C ASP A 238 -1.11 11.56 -17.75
N SER A 239 -0.37 11.36 -16.65
CA SER A 239 -0.28 12.35 -15.56
C SER A 239 0.37 13.66 -16.01
N LEU A 240 1.40 13.62 -16.86
CA LEU A 240 2.02 14.82 -17.40
C LEU A 240 1.06 15.58 -18.32
N GLU A 241 0.26 14.88 -19.12
CA GLU A 241 -0.77 15.50 -19.95
C GLU A 241 -1.85 16.19 -19.11
N LEU A 242 -2.28 15.56 -18.01
CA LEU A 242 -3.17 16.18 -17.04
C LEU A 242 -2.53 17.43 -16.41
N VAL A 243 -1.28 17.35 -15.93
CA VAL A 243 -0.56 18.51 -15.40
C VAL A 243 -0.53 19.66 -16.41
N ARG A 244 -0.12 19.39 -17.65
CA ARG A 244 -0.07 20.42 -18.72
C ARG A 244 -1.42 21.08 -18.96
N LYS A 245 -2.50 20.30 -18.88
CA LYS A 245 -3.87 20.79 -19.04
C LYS A 245 -4.33 21.63 -17.85
N GLU A 246 -4.02 21.20 -16.63
CA GLU A 246 -4.42 21.91 -15.41
C GLU A 246 -3.75 23.29 -15.27
N ILE A 247 -2.54 23.47 -15.79
CA ILE A 247 -1.82 24.76 -15.78
C ILE A 247 -1.71 25.41 -17.16
N GLU A 248 -2.58 25.05 -18.10
CA GLU A 248 -2.50 25.51 -19.50
C GLU A 248 -2.61 27.05 -19.64
N ASP A 249 -3.31 27.71 -18.72
CA ASP A 249 -3.41 29.16 -18.64
C ASP A 249 -2.05 29.85 -18.40
N CYS A 250 -1.09 29.13 -17.83
CA CYS A 250 0.29 29.57 -17.58
C CYS A 250 1.25 29.24 -18.73
N LYS A 251 0.79 28.69 -19.87
CA LYS A 251 1.66 28.18 -20.95
C LYS A 251 2.63 29.19 -21.55
N SER A 252 2.34 30.48 -21.45
CA SER A 252 3.23 31.55 -21.93
C SER A 252 4.36 31.91 -20.96
N MET A 253 4.39 31.34 -19.76
CA MET A 253 5.46 31.58 -18.80
C MET A 253 6.77 30.91 -19.26
N ASP A 254 7.89 31.55 -18.95
CA ASP A 254 9.21 30.95 -19.15
C ASP A 254 9.29 29.61 -18.40
N GLU A 255 9.97 28.64 -19.02
CA GLU A 255 10.18 27.30 -18.44
C GLU A 255 8.90 26.52 -18.10
N PHE A 256 7.81 26.73 -18.84
CA PHE A 256 6.54 26.02 -18.63
C PHE A 256 6.68 24.50 -18.51
N GLU A 257 7.52 23.88 -19.35
CA GLU A 257 7.74 22.42 -19.33
C GLU A 257 8.47 21.97 -18.06
N GLN A 258 9.40 22.77 -17.54
CA GLN A 258 10.08 22.50 -16.27
C GLN A 258 9.08 22.59 -15.11
N HIS A 259 8.18 23.57 -15.14
CA HIS A 259 7.08 23.67 -14.15
C HIS A 259 6.17 22.45 -14.22
N CYS A 260 5.85 21.96 -15.43
CA CYS A 260 5.12 20.71 -15.60
C CYS A 260 5.86 19.51 -14.98
N GLN A 261 7.18 19.42 -15.12
CA GLN A 261 7.97 18.36 -14.47
C GLN A 261 7.97 18.48 -12.94
N VAL A 262 8.06 19.70 -12.39
CA VAL A 262 7.96 19.92 -10.93
C VAL A 262 6.59 19.46 -10.40
N MET A 263 5.50 19.81 -11.08
CA MET A 263 4.15 19.40 -10.70
C MET A 263 3.91 17.90 -10.89
N LEU A 264 4.47 17.32 -11.96
CA LEU A 264 4.47 15.87 -12.16
C LEU A 264 5.20 15.17 -11.01
N ASN A 265 6.40 15.62 -10.65
CA ASN A 265 7.13 15.05 -9.53
C ASN A 265 6.37 15.16 -8.20
N ALA A 266 5.69 16.29 -7.96
CA ALA A 266 4.91 16.49 -6.74
C ALA A 266 3.65 15.61 -6.66
N SER A 267 2.97 15.39 -7.79
CA SER A 267 1.71 14.64 -7.85
C SER A 267 1.89 13.13 -8.06
N PHE A 268 2.84 12.74 -8.92
CA PHE A 268 3.15 11.35 -9.27
C PHE A 268 4.27 10.75 -8.40
N GLY A 269 5.08 11.59 -7.75
CA GLY A 269 6.25 11.18 -6.96
C GLY A 269 7.54 11.03 -7.78
N MET A 270 7.48 11.22 -9.10
CA MET A 270 8.62 11.07 -10.01
C MET A 270 8.41 11.91 -11.28
N ASP A 271 9.43 12.66 -11.70
CA ASP A 271 9.49 13.28 -13.03
C ASP A 271 10.23 12.39 -14.05
N TYR A 272 10.28 12.80 -15.32
CA TYR A 272 10.96 12.04 -16.36
C TYR A 272 12.46 11.88 -16.14
N TYR A 273 13.11 12.85 -15.49
CA TYR A 273 14.55 12.77 -15.21
C TYR A 273 14.83 11.72 -14.13
N LYS A 274 14.08 11.73 -13.04
CA LYS A 274 14.15 10.71 -11.99
C LYS A 274 13.78 9.32 -12.52
N PHE A 275 12.78 9.22 -13.40
CA PHE A 275 12.45 7.96 -14.07
C PHE A 275 13.60 7.42 -14.92
N TYR A 276 14.28 8.30 -15.66
CA TYR A 276 15.48 7.92 -16.41
C TYR A 276 16.60 7.43 -15.49
N GLU A 277 16.92 8.15 -14.42
CA GLU A 277 17.96 7.74 -13.47
C GLU A 277 17.60 6.43 -12.76
N PHE A 278 16.32 6.22 -12.42
CA PHE A 278 15.80 4.96 -11.90
C PHE A 278 16.05 3.80 -12.87
N ILE A 279 15.65 3.93 -14.14
CA ILE A 279 15.82 2.86 -15.14
C ILE A 279 17.29 2.61 -15.47
N LYS A 280 18.09 3.66 -15.56
CA LYS A 280 19.53 3.59 -15.77
C LYS A 280 20.21 2.84 -14.62
N PHE A 281 19.87 3.16 -13.38
CA PHE A 281 20.37 2.45 -12.20
C PHE A 281 20.07 0.96 -12.30
N ILE A 282 18.81 0.58 -12.52
CA ILE A 282 18.41 -0.82 -12.63
C ILE A 282 19.12 -1.52 -13.80
N GLY A 283 19.17 -0.89 -14.97
CA GLY A 283 19.86 -1.43 -16.14
C GLY A 283 21.34 -1.72 -15.88
N ILE A 284 22.05 -0.78 -15.27
CA ILE A 284 23.46 -0.96 -14.88
C ILE A 284 23.60 -2.09 -13.87
N SER A 285 22.79 -2.11 -12.81
CA SER A 285 22.84 -3.16 -11.77
C SER A 285 22.65 -4.55 -12.37
N ARG A 286 21.70 -4.73 -13.31
CA ARG A 286 21.49 -6.03 -13.99
C ARG A 286 22.65 -6.41 -14.90
N ILE A 287 23.26 -5.46 -15.60
CA ILE A 287 24.45 -5.73 -16.44
C ILE A 287 25.63 -6.16 -15.57
N GLU A 288 25.89 -5.46 -14.46
CA GLU A 288 26.97 -5.78 -13.52
C GLU A 288 26.80 -7.19 -12.92
N MET A 289 25.56 -7.56 -12.56
CA MET A 289 25.24 -8.91 -12.08
C MET A 289 25.57 -10.00 -13.11
N ILE A 290 25.27 -9.77 -14.40
CA ILE A 290 25.54 -10.74 -15.49
C ILE A 290 27.04 -10.89 -15.74
N ILE A 291 27.80 -9.78 -15.66
CA ILE A 291 29.25 -9.76 -15.91
C ILE A 291 30.04 -10.29 -14.68
N GLY A 292 29.37 -10.49 -13.54
CA GLY A 292 29.98 -11.03 -12.32
C GLY A 292 30.70 -9.98 -11.46
N ASN A 293 30.49 -8.69 -11.74
CA ASN A 293 31.00 -7.62 -10.88
C ASN A 293 30.12 -7.49 -9.64
N LYS A 294 30.60 -8.00 -8.50
CA LYS A 294 29.90 -7.95 -7.21
C LYS A 294 30.02 -6.60 -6.47
N SER A 295 30.45 -5.53 -7.13
CA SER A 295 30.78 -4.25 -6.48
C SER A 295 29.57 -3.49 -5.91
N ARG A 296 28.33 -3.95 -6.15
CA ARG A 296 27.09 -3.27 -5.73
C ARG A 296 26.03 -4.19 -5.10
N ILE A 297 26.40 -5.40 -4.69
CA ILE A 297 25.50 -6.32 -3.94
C ILE A 297 25.63 -6.03 -2.45
#